data_AF-A0A3L8A1C8-F1
#
_entry.id   AF-A0A3L8A1C8-F1
#
_cell.length_a   1.000
_cell.length_b   1.000
_cell.length_c   1.000
_cell.angle_alpha   90.00
_cell.angle_beta   90.00
_cell.angle_gamma   90.00
#
_symmetry.space_group_name_H-M   'P 1'
#
loop_
_entity.id
_entity.type
_entity.pdbx_description
1 polymer ?
#
loop_
_entity_poly.entity_id
_entity_poly.type
_entity_poly.pdbx_seq_one_letter_code
_entity_poly.pdbx_strand_id
1 'polypeptide(L)'
;MKFDQEWSEAISHLDARSQALLTEAIRHYQNTDTMPVGLDPASMMGFLFAKSVIDRRKRVNARARERRRQKALSTSISPIGPIRPISPIGPTESTAPAAPAPSSPVTADYYKALP
;
A
#
# COMPACT_ATOMS: atom_id res chain seq x y z
N MET A 1 -22.07 -3.23 -1.69
CA MET A 1 -21.97 -2.13 -2.67
C MET A 1 -23.23 -1.30 -2.57
N LYS A 2 -23.16 -0.03 -2.18
CA LYS A 2 -24.36 0.84 -2.17
C LYS A 2 -24.57 1.34 -3.60
N PHE A 3 -25.44 0.66 -4.35
CA PHE A 3 -26.09 1.26 -5.51
C PHE A 3 -26.82 2.49 -4.97
N ASP A 4 -26.72 3.62 -5.67
CA ASP A 4 -27.30 4.85 -5.14
C ASP A 4 -28.79 4.64 -4.86
N GLN A 5 -29.31 5.25 -3.79
CA GLN A 5 -30.72 5.07 -3.44
C GLN A 5 -31.59 5.60 -4.58
N GLU A 6 -31.20 6.73 -5.16
CA GLU A 6 -31.85 7.35 -6.32
C GLU A 6 -31.87 6.42 -7.55
N TRP A 7 -30.77 5.69 -7.76
CA TRP A 7 -30.68 4.75 -8.88
C TRP A 7 -31.50 3.49 -8.65
N SER A 8 -31.57 3.02 -7.40
CA SER A 8 -32.41 1.89 -7.03
C SER A 8 -33.89 2.24 -7.21
N GLU A 9 -34.26 3.46 -6.83
CA GLU A 9 -35.61 4.01 -6.97
C GLU A 9 -35.98 4.21 -8.45
N ALA A 10 -35.11 4.82 -9.25
CA ALA A 10 -35.34 5.00 -10.69
C ALA A 10 -35.57 3.66 -11.43
N ILE A 11 -34.77 2.64 -11.11
CA ILE A 11 -34.92 1.31 -11.70
C ILE A 11 -36.21 0.62 -11.22
N SER A 12 -36.71 0.94 -10.03
CA SER A 12 -37.97 0.38 -9.51
C SER A 12 -39.23 0.88 -10.23
N HIS A 13 -39.15 1.99 -10.96
CA HIS A 13 -40.26 2.49 -11.77
C HIS A 13 -40.38 1.82 -13.15
N LEU A 14 -39.40 1.00 -13.53
CA LEU A 14 -39.47 0.20 -14.75
C LEU A 14 -40.46 -0.96 -14.58
N ASP A 15 -40.97 -1.49 -15.68
CA ASP A 15 -41.69 -2.76 -15.64
C ASP A 15 -40.77 -3.89 -15.16
N ALA A 16 -41.35 -4.93 -14.57
CA ALA A 16 -40.60 -6.01 -13.93
C ALA A 16 -39.61 -6.70 -14.88
N ARG A 17 -39.90 -6.78 -16.18
CA ARG A 17 -39.02 -7.41 -17.17
C ARG A 17 -37.82 -6.53 -17.45
N SER A 18 -38.03 -5.25 -17.77
CA SER A 18 -36.94 -4.28 -18.00
C SER A 18 -36.07 -4.10 -16.76
N GLN A 19 -36.69 -4.07 -15.57
CA GLN A 19 -35.99 -4.02 -14.30
C GLN A 19 -35.03 -5.21 -14.12
N ALA A 20 -35.51 -6.44 -14.36
CA ALA A 20 -34.71 -7.65 -14.22
C ALA A 20 -33.55 -7.67 -15.24
N LEU A 21 -33.83 -7.36 -16.50
CA LEU A 21 -32.82 -7.31 -17.56
C LEU A 21 -31.72 -6.29 -17.26
N LEU A 22 -32.11 -5.08 -16.85
CA LEU A 22 -31.16 -4.01 -16.53
C LEU A 22 -30.33 -4.35 -15.29
N THR A 23 -30.94 -4.96 -14.28
CA THR A 23 -30.25 -5.37 -13.05
C THR A 23 -29.20 -6.44 -13.32
N GLU A 24 -29.55 -7.48 -14.09
CA GLU A 24 -28.61 -8.53 -14.48
C GLU A 24 -27.49 -7.98 -15.38
N ALA A 25 -27.81 -7.11 -16.33
CA ALA A 25 -26.82 -6.47 -17.19
C ALA A 25 -25.81 -5.62 -16.40
N ILE A 26 -26.29 -4.82 -15.44
CA ILE A 26 -25.44 -4.02 -14.55
C ILE A 26 -24.56 -4.93 -13.68
N ARG A 27 -25.13 -5.99 -13.10
CA ARG A 27 -24.40 -6.95 -12.27
C ARG A 27 -23.30 -7.64 -13.08
N HIS A 28 -23.63 -8.11 -14.28
CA HIS A 28 -22.68 -8.73 -15.18
C HIS A 28 -21.53 -7.78 -15.52
N TYR A 29 -21.83 -6.56 -15.97
CA TYR A 29 -20.81 -5.56 -16.27
C TYR A 29 -19.91 -5.22 -15.07
N GLN A 30 -20.46 -5.12 -13.86
CA GLN A 30 -19.66 -4.85 -12.67
C GLN A 30 -18.66 -5.97 -12.36
N ASN A 31 -18.98 -7.22 -12.70
CA ASN A 31 -18.16 -8.39 -12.44
C ASN A 31 -17.16 -8.69 -13.55
N THR A 32 -17.55 -8.55 -14.82
CA THR A 32 -16.76 -8.99 -15.98
C THR A 32 -16.19 -7.84 -16.80
N ASP A 33 -16.65 -6.60 -16.59
CA ASP A 33 -16.30 -5.43 -17.41
C ASP A 33 -16.65 -5.59 -18.91
N THR A 34 -17.55 -6.52 -19.24
CA THR A 34 -18.02 -6.77 -20.62
C THR A 34 -19.40 -6.19 -20.86
N MET A 35 -19.64 -5.67 -22.07
CA MET A 35 -20.96 -5.16 -22.46
C MET A 35 -22.00 -6.29 -22.49
N PRO A 36 -23.23 -6.05 -22.01
CA PRO A 36 -24.33 -6.98 -22.15
C PRO A 36 -24.75 -7.08 -23.63
N VAL A 37 -25.17 -8.27 -24.04
CA VAL A 37 -25.57 -8.56 -25.43
C VAL A 37 -27.06 -8.92 -25.42
N GLY A 38 -27.82 -8.50 -26.44
CA GLY A 38 -29.22 -8.90 -26.60
C GLY A 38 -30.23 -8.14 -25.73
N LEU A 39 -29.86 -6.99 -25.16
CA LEU A 39 -30.82 -6.06 -24.55
C LEU A 39 -31.65 -5.38 -25.64
N ASP A 40 -32.93 -5.16 -25.36
CA ASP A 40 -33.75 -4.29 -26.19
C ASP A 40 -33.20 -2.84 -26.17
N PRO A 41 -33.50 -2.02 -27.18
CA PRO A 41 -32.92 -0.68 -27.29
C PRO A 41 -33.16 0.21 -26.05
N ALA A 42 -34.32 0.13 -25.40
CA ALA A 42 -34.62 0.95 -24.23
C ALA A 42 -33.80 0.52 -23.02
N SER A 43 -33.71 -0.78 -22.74
CA SER A 43 -32.85 -1.33 -21.68
C SER A 43 -31.38 -1.05 -21.93
N MET A 44 -30.92 -1.12 -23.20
CA MET A 44 -29.54 -0.78 -23.56
C MET A 44 -29.22 0.68 -23.25
N MET A 45 -30.12 1.61 -23.56
CA MET A 45 -29.95 3.02 -23.21
C MET A 45 -29.86 3.24 -21.70
N GLY A 46 -30.75 2.60 -20.93
CA GLY A 46 -30.70 2.62 -19.46
C GLY A 46 -29.37 2.06 -18.92
N PHE A 47 -28.88 0.97 -19.52
CA PHE A 47 -27.60 0.37 -19.17
C PHE A 47 -26.42 1.31 -19.48
N LEU A 48 -26.38 1.97 -20.63
CA LEU A 48 -25.31 2.90 -21.00
C LEU A 48 -25.26 4.11 -20.05
N PHE A 49 -26.43 4.60 -19.62
CA PHE A 49 -26.50 5.63 -18.59
C PHE A 49 -25.91 5.15 -17.26
N ALA A 50 -26.32 3.96 -16.79
CA ALA A 50 -25.77 3.35 -15.57
C ALA A 50 -24.26 3.10 -15.67
N LYS A 51 -23.78 2.61 -16.83
CA LYS A 51 -22.37 2.35 -17.12
C LYS A 51 -21.52 3.60 -16.92
N SER A 52 -21.97 4.75 -17.43
CA SER A 52 -21.23 6.02 -17.31
C SER A 52 -20.96 6.40 -15.84
N VAL A 53 -21.94 6.16 -14.95
CA VAL A 53 -21.83 6.42 -13.52
C VAL A 53 -20.92 5.41 -12.83
N ILE A 54 -21.08 4.12 -13.17
CA ILE A 54 -20.21 3.04 -12.65
C ILE A 54 -18.75 3.32 -12.99
N ASP A 55 -18.44 3.67 -14.24
CA ASP A 55 -17.07 3.93 -14.71
C ASP A 55 -16.47 5.17 -14.04
N ARG A 56 -17.26 6.23 -13.87
CA ARG A 56 -16.84 7.41 -13.11
C ARG A 56 -16.46 7.03 -11.69
N ARG A 57 -17.29 6.23 -11.01
CA ARG A 57 -17.03 5.77 -9.63
C ARG A 57 -15.80 4.87 -9.54
N LYS A 58 -15.62 3.95 -10.50
CA LYS A 58 -14.40 3.12 -10.61
C LYS A 58 -13.15 3.99 -10.68
N ARG A 59 -13.15 5.02 -11.53
CA ARG A 59 -12.04 5.99 -11.67
C ARG A 59 -11.78 6.79 -10.39
N VAL A 60 -12.83 7.31 -9.75
CA VAL A 60 -12.69 8.08 -8.49
C VAL A 60 -12.12 7.20 -7.37
N ASN A 61 -12.64 5.98 -7.22
CA ASN A 61 -12.15 5.03 -6.22
C ASN A 61 -10.70 4.61 -6.49
N ALA A 62 -10.31 4.42 -7.75
CA ALA A 62 -8.94 4.13 -8.13
C ALA A 62 -7.99 5.27 -7.73
N ARG A 63 -8.37 6.53 -8.03
CA ARG A 63 -7.60 7.72 -7.61
C ARG A 63 -7.50 7.84 -6.09
N ALA A 64 -8.59 7.56 -5.38
CA ALA A 64 -8.59 7.60 -3.91
C ALA A 64 -7.66 6.53 -3.32
N ARG A 65 -7.63 5.31 -3.89
CA ARG A 65 -6.68 4.27 -3.49
C ARG A 65 -5.24 4.68 -3.76
N GLU A 66 -4.97 5.27 -4.91
CA GLU A 66 -3.63 5.74 -5.27
C GLU A 66 -3.12 6.83 -4.31
N ARG A 67 -3.96 7.82 -3.97
CA ARG A 67 -3.63 8.83 -2.96
C ARG A 67 -3.31 8.21 -1.59
N ARG A 68 -4.05 7.17 -1.18
CA ARG A 68 -3.77 6.46 0.08
C ARG A 68 -2.44 5.71 0.02
N ARG A 69 -2.11 5.08 -1.11
CA ARG A 69 -0.81 4.42 -1.33
C ARG A 69 0.34 5.42 -1.24
N GLN A 70 0.23 6.55 -1.94
CA GLN A 70 1.25 7.61 -1.89
C GLN A 70 1.44 8.16 -0.48
N LYS A 71 0.35 8.40 0.26
CA LYS A 71 0.43 8.83 1.66
C LYS A 71 1.09 7.78 2.57
N ALA A 72 0.80 6.49 2.36
CA ALA A 72 1.45 5.41 3.10
C ALA A 72 2.96 5.36 2.83
N LEU A 73 3.38 5.52 1.56
CA LEU A 73 4.79 5.60 1.18
C LEU A 73 5.48 6.85 1.76
N SER A 74 4.85 8.02 1.70
CA SER A 74 5.43 9.26 2.23
C SER A 74 5.55 9.26 3.75
N THR A 75 4.68 8.56 4.47
CA THR A 75 4.76 8.42 5.94
C THR A 75 5.92 7.51 6.37
N SER A 76 6.40 6.63 5.48
CA SER A 76 7.52 5.71 5.77
C SER A 76 8.91 6.36 5.68
N ILE A 77 9.01 7.57 5.12
CA ILE A 77 10.27 8.32 5.05
C ILE A 77 10.29 9.29 6.22
N SER A 78 10.77 8.85 7.39
CA SER A 78 11.20 9.81 8.40
C SER A 78 12.31 10.68 7.78
N PRO A 79 12.22 12.02 7.85
CA PRO A 79 13.32 12.86 7.39
C PRO A 79 14.57 12.44 8.17
N ILE A 80 15.61 12.04 7.45
CA ILE A 80 16.94 11.86 8.04
C ILE A 80 17.27 13.23 8.65
N GLY A 81 17.29 13.29 9.99
CA GLY A 81 17.59 14.52 10.70
C GLY A 81 18.93 15.09 10.25
N PRO A 82 19.15 16.41 10.42
CA PRO A 82 20.42 17.03 10.03
C PRO A 82 21.57 16.29 10.71
N ILE A 83 22.59 15.92 9.92
CA ILE A 83 23.83 15.35 10.43
C ILE A 83 24.43 16.39 11.37
N ARG A 84 24.45 16.09 12.67
CA ARG A 84 25.10 16.96 13.66
C ARG A 84 26.62 16.81 13.50
N PRO A 85 27.39 17.90 13.57
CA PRO A 85 28.84 17.82 13.58
C PRO A 85 29.29 17.01 14.79
N ILE A 86 30.22 16.08 14.57
CA ILE A 86 30.90 15.36 15.64
C ILE A 86 31.72 16.38 16.40
N SER A 87 31.51 16.48 17.72
CA SER A 87 32.32 17.35 18.58
C SER A 87 33.79 16.95 18.49
N PRO A 88 34.73 17.90 18.50
CA PRO A 88 36.14 17.59 18.57
C PRO A 88 36.39 16.69 19.78
N ILE A 89 37.14 15.61 19.57
CA ILE A 89 37.69 14.82 20.67
C ILE A 89 38.59 15.79 21.44
N GLY A 90 38.17 16.16 22.66
CA GLY A 90 38.99 16.96 23.55
C GLY A 90 40.33 16.25 23.77
N PRO A 91 41.42 16.97 24.08
CA PRO A 91 42.70 16.34 24.38
C PRO A 91 42.45 15.24 25.40
N THR A 92 42.67 13.99 25.03
CA THR A 92 42.77 12.92 26.00
C THR A 92 43.86 13.36 26.95
N GLU A 93 43.49 13.58 28.22
CA GLU A 93 44.46 13.83 29.27
C GLU A 93 45.58 12.82 29.09
N SER A 94 46.78 13.36 28.87
CA SER A 94 47.98 12.58 28.57
C SER A 94 48.13 11.56 29.68
N THR A 95 47.69 10.33 29.41
CA THR A 95 47.87 9.23 30.32
C THR A 95 49.36 9.02 30.37
N ALA A 96 49.96 9.29 31.53
CA ALA A 96 51.36 9.12 31.78
C ALA A 96 51.83 7.75 31.24
N PRO A 97 53.04 7.64 30.68
CA PRO A 97 53.53 6.40 30.10
C PRO A 97 53.38 5.28 31.13
N ALA A 98 52.66 4.22 30.75
CA ALA A 98 52.55 3.02 31.58
C ALA A 98 53.96 2.52 31.92
N ALA A 99 54.22 2.32 33.20
CA ALA A 99 55.46 1.70 33.67
C ALA A 99 55.67 0.36 32.93
N PRO A 100 56.91 0.02 32.55
CA PRO A 100 57.18 -1.21 31.82
C PRO A 100 56.72 -2.41 32.65
N ALA A 101 55.91 -3.27 32.03
CA ALA A 101 55.46 -4.51 32.66
C ALA A 101 56.66 -5.40 32.97
N PRO A 102 56.68 -6.09 34.13
CA PRO A 102 57.68 -7.12 34.38
C PRO A 102 57.50 -8.24 33.36
N SER A 103 58.57 -8.54 32.63
CA SER A 103 58.65 -9.70 31.74
C SER A 103 58.52 -10.98 32.57
N SER A 104 57.39 -11.68 32.46
CA SER A 104 57.27 -13.03 32.99
C SER A 104 58.19 -13.98 32.20
N PRO A 105 58.94 -14.87 32.87
CA PRO A 105 59.78 -15.85 32.19
C PRO A 105 58.89 -16.87 31.48
N VAL A 106 59.26 -17.21 30.24
CA VAL A 106 58.67 -18.32 29.48
C VAL A 106 58.96 -19.61 30.24
N THR A 107 57.95 -20.21 30.85
CA THR A 107 58.07 -21.52 31.50
C THR A 107 58.10 -22.62 30.44
N ALA A 108 59.17 -23.40 30.47
CA ALA A 108 59.55 -24.43 29.49
C ALA A 108 58.77 -25.75 29.64
N ASP A 109 57.49 -25.70 29.98
CA ASP A 109 56.67 -26.89 30.27
C ASP A 109 55.66 -27.24 29.16
N TYR A 110 55.84 -26.70 27.95
CA TYR A 110 54.90 -26.92 26.84
C TYR A 110 54.91 -28.35 26.26
N TYR A 111 55.88 -29.21 26.60
CA TYR A 111 56.03 -30.53 25.97
C TYR A 111 55.63 -31.73 26.84
N LYS A 112 54.99 -31.55 28.01
CA LYS A 112 54.69 -32.68 28.92
C LYS A 112 53.22 -33.03 29.13
N ALA A 113 52.35 -32.69 28.17
CA ALA A 113 50.97 -33.16 28.20
C ALA A 113 50.41 -33.34 26.77
N LEU A 114 50.97 -34.32 26.05
CA LEU A 114 50.27 -34.98 24.95
C LEU A 114 49.97 -36.42 25.39
N PRO A 115 48.71 -36.71 25.77
CA PRO A 115 48.06 -37.98 25.51
C PRO A 115 47.24 -37.94 24.21
#